data_AF-A0AA43DKI5-F1
#
_entry.id   AF-A0AA43DKI5-F1
#
_cell.length_a   1.000
_cell.length_b   1.000
_cell.length_c   1.000
_cell.angle_alpha   90.00
_cell.angle_beta   90.00
_cell.angle_gamma   90.00
#
_symmetry.space_group_name_H-M   'P 1'
#
loop_
_entity.id
_entity.type
_entity.pdbx_description
1 polymer ?
#
loop_
_entity_poly.entity_id
_entity_poly.type
_entity_poly.pdbx_seq_one_letter_code
_entity_poly.pdbx_strand_id
1 'polypeptide(L)'
;MRSRNLVLFAVIAALAVGAALATGIIGTGPDHDDPGQGATGYVREHPVDVPTSARTVSVSSDMPMPSAHARMLSAMLIEGHLPDAPVMAEVMTDTDCAPDAQMISHCRNEMQLSNGEKIVVRHPHDMRDVPCLAPGERVRLVPTA
;
A
#
# COMPACT_ATOMS: atom_id res chain seq x y z
N MET A 1 -22.25 -46.04 38.67
CA MET A 1 -22.48 -47.30 37.91
C MET A 1 -22.01 -47.04 36.48
N ARG A 2 -20.86 -47.63 36.08
CA ARG A 2 -20.72 -48.75 35.12
C ARG A 2 -21.33 -48.40 33.75
N SER A 3 -20.63 -48.43 32.61
CA SER A 3 -19.55 -49.34 32.22
C SER A 3 -18.77 -48.82 31.00
N ARG A 4 -17.44 -48.96 31.08
CA ARG A 4 -16.50 -48.99 29.96
C ARG A 4 -16.66 -50.32 29.23
N ASN A 5 -16.69 -50.33 27.90
CA ASN A 5 -16.39 -51.53 27.12
C ASN A 5 -15.14 -51.30 26.27
N LEU A 6 -14.13 -52.09 26.62
CA LEU A 6 -12.87 -52.36 25.94
C LEU A 6 -13.12 -53.44 24.87
N VAL A 7 -12.24 -53.53 23.86
CA VAL A 7 -11.67 -54.75 23.19
C VAL A 7 -11.27 -54.32 21.76
N LEU A 8 -10.00 -54.01 21.47
CA LEU A 8 -8.81 -54.84 21.22
C LEU A 8 -8.68 -55.44 19.80
N PHE A 9 -7.62 -54.99 19.12
CA PHE A 9 -6.73 -55.62 18.13
C PHE A 9 -7.27 -56.18 16.80
N ALA A 10 -6.69 -55.75 15.67
CA ALA A 10 -5.55 -56.46 15.06
C ALA A 10 -4.94 -55.69 13.87
N VAL A 11 -3.60 -55.69 13.82
CA VAL A 11 -2.72 -55.16 12.78
C VAL A 11 -2.56 -56.20 11.67
N ILE A 12 -2.61 -55.81 10.39
CA ILE A 12 -1.86 -56.50 9.34
C ILE A 12 -1.25 -55.47 8.39
N ALA A 13 0.07 -55.43 8.38
CA ALA A 13 0.90 -54.77 7.39
C ALA A 13 1.04 -55.66 6.14
N ALA A 14 1.05 -55.06 4.95
CA ALA A 14 1.56 -55.70 3.75
C ALA A 14 2.41 -54.70 2.96
N LEU A 15 3.72 -54.95 2.98
CA LEU A 15 4.75 -54.36 2.13
C LEU A 15 4.52 -54.78 0.68
N ALA A 16 4.58 -53.82 -0.25
CA ALA A 16 4.89 -54.10 -1.65
C ALA A 16 6.02 -53.17 -2.09
N VAL A 17 7.22 -53.74 -2.17
CA VAL A 17 8.41 -53.17 -2.79
C VAL A 17 8.21 -53.26 -4.30
N GLY A 18 8.18 -52.12 -4.99
CA GLY A 18 8.23 -52.04 -6.45
C GLY A 18 9.47 -51.28 -6.88
N ALA A 19 10.44 -52.02 -7.45
CA ALA A 19 11.73 -51.52 -7.90
C ALA A 19 11.62 -50.59 -9.13
N ALA A 20 12.58 -49.68 -9.21
CA ALA A 20 12.74 -48.64 -10.21
C ALA A 20 12.89 -49.15 -11.65
N LEU A 21 12.31 -48.40 -12.60
CA LEU A 21 12.85 -48.27 -13.95
C LEU A 21 12.97 -46.78 -14.28
N ALA A 22 14.21 -46.34 -14.43
CA ALA A 22 14.59 -45.02 -14.88
C ALA A 22 14.39 -44.90 -16.39
N THR A 23 13.57 -43.95 -16.82
CA THR A 23 13.64 -43.34 -18.15
C THR A 23 13.50 -41.84 -17.96
N GLY A 24 14.59 -41.12 -18.14
CA GLY A 24 14.64 -39.67 -18.03
C GLY A 24 13.91 -38.99 -19.18
N ILE A 25 13.05 -38.05 -18.85
CA ILE A 25 12.63 -36.94 -19.71
C ILE A 25 12.59 -35.68 -18.83
N ILE A 26 13.18 -34.61 -19.34
CA ILE A 26 13.52 -33.35 -18.68
C ILE A 26 12.27 -32.64 -18.13
N GLY A 27 12.30 -32.21 -16.86
CA GLY A 27 11.28 -31.37 -16.22
C GLY A 27 11.90 -30.52 -15.10
N THR A 28 11.85 -29.21 -15.28
CA THR A 28 12.37 -28.16 -14.38
C THR A 28 11.75 -28.24 -12.98
N GLY A 29 12.58 -28.07 -11.95
CA GLY A 29 12.29 -28.46 -10.55
C GLY A 29 11.34 -27.56 -9.75
N PRO A 30 11.13 -27.89 -8.46
CA PRO A 30 10.56 -26.98 -7.48
C PRO A 30 11.56 -26.73 -6.32
N ASP A 31 12.16 -25.55 -6.33
CA ASP A 31 12.73 -24.97 -5.11
C ASP A 31 11.58 -24.59 -4.16
N HIS A 32 11.81 -24.82 -2.87
CA HIS A 32 10.90 -24.48 -1.79
C HIS A 32 10.90 -22.97 -1.58
N ASP A 33 9.72 -22.35 -1.54
CA ASP A 33 9.54 -21.08 -0.84
C ASP A 33 8.13 -20.98 -0.23
N ASP A 34 8.17 -20.68 1.07
CA ASP A 34 7.09 -20.51 2.03
C ASP A 34 6.35 -19.16 1.82
N PRO A 35 5.02 -19.10 1.65
CA PRO A 35 4.30 -17.85 1.77
C PRO A 35 3.89 -17.64 3.22
N GLY A 36 4.80 -17.02 3.97
CA GLY A 36 4.51 -16.42 5.26
C GLY A 36 3.39 -15.39 5.18
N GLN A 37 2.28 -15.71 5.84
CA GLN A 37 1.56 -14.90 6.83
C GLN A 37 1.62 -13.36 6.69
N GLY A 38 0.45 -12.78 6.40
CA GLY A 38 -0.18 -11.80 7.29
C GLY A 38 0.49 -10.43 7.44
N ALA A 39 0.27 -9.55 6.47
CA ALA A 39 0.16 -8.11 6.73
C ALA A 39 -1.10 -7.63 6.02
N THR A 40 -1.99 -6.94 6.76
CA THR A 40 -3.18 -6.28 6.22
C THR A 40 -2.73 -5.25 5.18
N GLY A 41 -2.68 -5.67 3.92
CA GLY A 41 -2.30 -4.84 2.81
C GLY A 41 -3.37 -3.78 2.59
N TYR A 42 -3.00 -2.52 2.74
CA TYR A 42 -3.74 -1.43 2.12
C TYR A 42 -3.80 -1.75 0.62
N VAL A 43 -5.00 -2.04 0.12
CA VAL A 43 -5.21 -2.26 -1.31
C VAL A 43 -4.98 -0.91 -1.98
N ARG A 44 -3.87 -0.78 -2.71
CA ARG A 44 -3.62 0.40 -3.55
C ARG A 44 -4.67 0.40 -4.65
N GLU A 45 -5.57 1.37 -4.65
CA GLU A 45 -6.52 1.55 -5.76
C GLU A 45 -5.81 1.96 -7.05
N HIS A 46 -4.60 2.54 -6.95
CA HIS A 46 -3.77 2.89 -8.11
C HIS A 46 -2.29 2.57 -7.84
N PRO A 47 -1.64 1.67 -8.60
CA PRO A 47 -0.19 1.54 -8.56
C PRO A 47 0.42 2.74 -9.28
N VAL A 48 0.53 3.87 -8.58
CA VAL A 48 1.36 4.99 -9.02
C VAL A 48 2.79 4.70 -8.60
N ASP A 49 3.71 4.67 -9.57
CA ASP A 49 5.15 4.60 -9.30
C ASP A 49 5.57 5.81 -8.46
N VAL A 50 6.29 5.57 -7.37
CA VAL A 50 6.83 6.65 -6.54
C VAL A 50 7.80 7.48 -7.39
N PRO A 51 7.58 8.80 -7.57
CA PRO A 51 8.48 9.63 -8.36
C PRO A 51 9.90 9.62 -7.81
N THR A 52 10.90 9.54 -8.70
CA THR A 52 12.33 9.54 -8.33
C THR A 52 12.82 10.91 -7.80
N SER A 53 12.10 11.98 -8.13
CA SER A 53 12.37 13.33 -7.62
C SER A 53 11.22 13.80 -6.75
N ALA A 54 11.55 14.37 -5.58
CA ALA A 54 10.54 14.95 -4.68
C ALA A 54 9.71 16.02 -5.41
N ARG A 55 8.39 15.91 -5.27
CA ARG A 55 7.42 16.93 -5.67
C ARG A 55 7.25 17.96 -4.55
N THR A 56 6.82 19.17 -4.91
CA THR A 56 6.45 20.20 -3.93
C THR A 56 4.95 20.22 -3.77
N VAL A 57 4.46 20.26 -2.53
CA VAL A 57 3.04 20.40 -2.20
C VAL A 57 2.86 21.70 -1.40
N SER A 58 2.18 22.67 -2.00
CA SER A 58 1.71 23.87 -1.31
C SER A 58 0.45 23.51 -0.52
N VAL A 59 0.41 23.81 0.77
CA VAL A 59 -0.70 23.43 1.65
C VAL A 59 -1.35 24.68 2.25
N SER A 60 -2.66 24.84 1.99
CA SER A 60 -3.52 25.92 2.49
C SER A 60 -4.61 25.40 3.41
N SER A 61 -5.30 26.29 4.13
CA SER A 61 -6.50 25.93 4.91
C SER A 61 -7.73 25.69 4.04
N ASP A 62 -7.79 26.32 2.85
CA ASP A 62 -8.92 26.22 1.93
C ASP A 62 -8.65 25.21 0.80
N MET A 63 -9.72 24.68 0.21
CA MET A 63 -9.65 23.80 -0.96
C MET A 63 -9.09 24.55 -2.17
N PRO A 64 -7.89 24.19 -2.67
CA PRO A 64 -7.35 24.83 -3.85
C PRO A 64 -8.04 24.33 -5.12
N MET A 65 -7.80 25.02 -6.24
CA MET A 65 -8.07 24.45 -7.56
C MET A 65 -7.26 23.15 -7.76
N PRO A 66 -7.74 22.20 -8.58
CA PRO A 66 -6.98 21.01 -8.94
C PRO A 66 -5.57 21.36 -9.42
N SER A 67 -4.58 20.59 -8.97
CA SER A 67 -3.17 20.82 -9.28
C SER A 67 -2.96 20.87 -10.80
N ALA A 68 -2.36 21.96 -11.29
CA ALA A 68 -2.13 22.16 -12.72
C ALA A 68 -0.86 21.47 -13.25
N HIS A 69 0.07 21.08 -12.36
CA HIS A 69 1.36 20.54 -12.74
C HIS A 69 1.78 19.37 -11.86
N ALA A 70 2.28 18.29 -12.47
CA ALA A 70 2.68 17.08 -11.75
C ALA A 70 3.85 17.27 -10.78
N ARG A 71 4.57 18.41 -10.78
CA ARG A 71 5.68 18.70 -9.85
C ARG A 71 5.38 19.72 -8.77
N MET A 72 4.35 20.55 -8.96
CA MET A 72 3.90 21.57 -8.03
C MET A 72 2.42 21.36 -7.77
N LEU A 73 2.14 20.73 -6.64
CA LEU A 73 0.82 20.30 -6.21
C LEU A 73 0.27 21.31 -5.22
N SER A 74 -1.05 21.38 -5.14
CA SER A 74 -1.77 22.17 -4.15
C SER A 74 -2.72 21.27 -3.37
N ALA A 75 -2.72 21.37 -2.05
CA ALA A 75 -3.59 20.58 -1.19
C ALA A 75 -4.16 21.42 -0.04
N MET A 76 -5.29 20.97 0.48
CA MET A 76 -5.93 21.54 1.67
C MET A 76 -5.52 20.75 2.91
N LEU A 77 -5.19 21.44 4.01
CA LEU A 77 -5.03 20.81 5.32
C LEU A 77 -6.40 20.40 5.89
N ILE A 78 -6.54 19.14 6.29
CA ILE A 78 -7.77 18.59 6.89
C ILE A 78 -7.58 18.37 8.38
N GLU A 79 -6.42 17.83 8.80
CA GLU A 79 -6.10 17.55 10.20
C GLU A 79 -4.60 17.79 10.47
N GLY A 80 -4.28 18.09 11.73
CA GLY A 80 -2.91 18.33 12.19
C GLY A 80 -2.51 19.79 12.14
N HIS A 81 -1.22 20.06 12.32
CA HIS A 81 -0.64 21.40 12.31
C HIS A 81 0.42 21.46 11.21
N LEU A 82 0.32 22.46 10.33
CA LEU A 82 1.40 22.77 9.40
C LEU A 82 2.50 23.52 10.16
N PRO A 83 3.78 23.14 9.99
CA PRO A 83 4.88 23.92 10.55
C PRO A 83 4.99 25.28 9.84
N ASP A 84 5.62 26.28 10.47
CA ASP A 84 5.74 27.63 9.90
C ASP A 84 6.73 27.72 8.71
N ALA A 85 7.52 26.66 8.49
CA ALA A 85 8.54 26.60 7.45
C ALA A 85 8.38 25.34 6.60
N PRO A 86 8.87 25.36 5.34
CA PRO A 86 8.85 24.18 4.49
C PRO A 86 9.53 22.97 5.15
N VAL A 87 8.89 21.81 5.03
CA VAL A 87 9.32 20.56 5.69
C VAL A 87 9.26 19.41 4.70
N MET A 88 10.09 18.38 4.91
CA MET A 88 9.94 17.13 4.16
C MET A 88 8.84 16.29 4.82
N ALA A 89 8.05 15.60 4.00
CA ALA A 89 7.08 14.63 4.47
C ALA A 89 7.15 13.34 3.64
N GLU A 90 6.76 12.24 4.27
CA GLU A 90 6.48 10.97 3.60
C GLU A 90 4.97 10.78 3.50
N VAL A 91 4.49 10.45 2.30
CA VAL A 91 3.10 10.09 2.05
C VAL A 91 2.87 8.69 2.63
N MET A 92 1.96 8.60 3.59
CA MET A 92 1.65 7.34 4.27
C MET A 92 0.50 6.59 3.60
N THR A 93 -0.47 7.31 3.04
CA THR A 93 -1.68 6.73 2.44
C THR A 93 -2.14 7.52 1.22
N ASP A 94 -2.93 6.85 0.36
CA ASP A 94 -3.62 7.38 -0.81
C ASP A 94 -5.10 6.92 -0.83
N THR A 95 -5.89 7.50 0.07
CA THR A 95 -7.30 7.11 0.29
C THR A 95 -8.28 8.05 -0.39
N ASP A 96 -9.54 7.61 -0.55
CA ASP A 96 -10.61 8.41 -1.17
C ASP A 96 -10.22 8.95 -2.57
N CYS A 97 -9.48 8.15 -3.33
CA CYS A 97 -8.87 8.61 -4.59
C CYS A 97 -9.76 8.45 -5.83
N ALA A 98 -10.93 7.84 -5.69
CA ALA A 98 -11.85 7.67 -6.82
C ALA A 98 -12.19 9.04 -7.44
N PRO A 99 -11.98 9.20 -8.76
CA PRO A 99 -12.28 10.47 -9.42
C PRO A 99 -13.79 10.68 -9.59
N ASP A 100 -14.18 11.95 -9.74
CA ASP A 100 -15.51 12.33 -10.15
C ASP A 100 -15.76 12.14 -11.67
N ALA A 101 -16.93 12.55 -12.16
CA ALA A 101 -17.30 12.44 -13.58
C ALA A 101 -16.40 13.28 -14.50
N GLN A 102 -15.65 14.24 -13.96
CA GLN A 102 -14.72 15.10 -14.65
C GLN A 102 -13.28 14.56 -14.60
N MET A 103 -13.05 13.42 -13.96
CA MET A 103 -11.75 12.82 -13.63
C MET A 103 -10.95 13.59 -12.56
N ILE A 104 -11.60 14.46 -11.79
CA ILE A 104 -10.97 15.13 -10.67
C ILE A 104 -11.04 14.21 -9.45
N SER A 105 -9.88 13.86 -8.92
CA SER A 105 -9.75 13.17 -7.64
C SER A 105 -9.52 14.18 -6.52
N HIS A 106 -10.01 13.86 -5.33
CA HIS A 106 -9.72 14.56 -4.10
C HIS A 106 -9.15 13.56 -3.09
N CYS A 107 -8.01 12.94 -3.42
CA CYS A 107 -7.36 11.98 -2.53
C CYS A 107 -7.14 12.58 -1.12
N ARG A 108 -7.46 11.80 -0.09
CA ARG A 108 -7.02 12.02 1.29
C ARG A 108 -5.70 11.31 1.50
N ASN A 109 -4.68 12.08 1.88
CA ASN A 109 -3.35 11.57 2.15
C ASN A 109 -2.95 11.87 3.59
N GLU A 110 -2.59 10.84 4.34
CA GLU A 110 -1.88 10.99 5.61
C GLU A 110 -0.39 11.21 5.33
N MET A 111 0.22 12.16 6.03
CA MET A 111 1.60 12.55 5.83
C MET A 111 2.36 12.49 7.14
N GLN A 112 3.51 11.82 7.15
CA GLN A 112 4.46 11.85 8.25
C GLN A 112 5.49 12.94 7.97
N LEU A 113 5.47 14.00 8.77
CA LEU A 113 6.43 15.10 8.68
C LEU A 113 7.79 14.66 9.23
N SER A 114 8.87 15.25 8.71
CA SER A 114 10.24 14.93 9.16
C SER A 114 10.54 15.36 10.60
N ASN A 115 9.69 16.19 11.22
CA ASN A 115 9.76 16.55 12.63
C ASN A 115 9.04 15.53 13.55
N GLY A 116 8.43 14.48 12.98
CA GLY A 116 7.70 13.45 13.72
C GLY A 116 6.19 13.69 13.84
N GLU A 117 5.69 14.86 13.46
CA GLU A 117 4.25 15.16 13.46
C GLU A 117 3.53 14.52 12.28
N LYS A 118 2.20 14.38 12.40
CA LYS A 118 1.34 13.88 11.32
C LYS A 118 0.34 14.94 10.92
N ILE A 119 0.09 15.02 9.62
CA ILE A 119 -1.00 15.83 9.05
C ILE A 119 -1.81 14.99 8.08
N VAL A 120 -3.00 15.48 7.77
CA VAL A 120 -3.87 14.93 6.74
C VAL A 120 -4.17 16.03 5.74
N VAL A 121 -4.00 15.73 4.46
CA VAL A 121 -4.32 16.67 3.38
C VAL A 121 -5.34 16.10 2.41
N ARG A 122 -6.06 16.99 1.73
CA ARG A 122 -6.94 16.68 0.61
C ARG A 122 -6.34 17.28 -0.66
N HIS A 123 -5.98 16.42 -1.61
CA HIS A 123 -5.26 16.79 -2.83
C HIS A 123 -6.17 16.74 -4.06
N PRO A 124 -6.74 17.88 -4.50
CA PRO A 124 -7.47 17.94 -5.76
C PRO A 124 -6.52 17.86 -6.96
N HIS A 125 -6.80 16.96 -7.90
CA HIS A 125 -6.05 16.86 -9.16
C HIS A 125 -6.84 16.18 -10.28
N ASP A 126 -6.59 16.56 -11.53
CA ASP A 126 -7.09 15.80 -12.69
C ASP A 126 -6.21 14.55 -12.87
N MET A 127 -6.80 13.37 -12.67
CA MET A 127 -6.09 12.10 -12.77
C MET A 127 -5.59 11.76 -14.19
N ARG A 128 -6.03 12.50 -15.22
CA ARG A 128 -5.50 12.37 -16.57
C ARG A 128 -4.08 12.94 -16.70
N ASP A 129 -3.78 13.98 -15.93
CA ASP A 129 -2.58 14.79 -16.11
C ASP A 129 -1.64 14.73 -14.89
N VAL A 130 -2.20 14.63 -13.70
CA VAL A 130 -1.46 14.67 -12.43
C VAL A 130 -1.74 13.39 -11.67
N PRO A 131 -0.72 12.53 -11.47
CA PRO A 131 -0.92 11.31 -10.70
C PRO A 131 -1.06 11.61 -9.21
N CYS A 132 -1.79 10.74 -8.51
CA CYS A 132 -1.94 10.77 -7.05
C CYS A 132 -0.58 10.85 -6.34
N LEU A 133 -0.59 11.36 -5.12
CA LEU A 133 0.50 11.16 -4.16
C LEU A 133 0.55 9.68 -3.76
N ALA A 134 1.70 9.04 -3.96
CA ALA A 134 1.86 7.60 -3.75
C ALA A 134 2.39 7.28 -2.35
N PRO A 135 1.90 6.23 -1.66
CA PRO A 135 2.49 5.80 -0.39
C PRO A 135 3.99 5.47 -0.52
N GLY A 136 4.79 6.05 0.39
CA GLY A 136 6.26 6.01 0.38
C GLY A 136 6.91 7.16 -0.40
N GLU A 137 6.13 8.02 -1.06
CA GLU A 137 6.67 9.19 -1.74
C GLU A 137 7.18 10.23 -0.74
N ARG A 138 8.38 10.76 -0.99
CA ARG A 138 8.92 11.90 -0.25
C ARG A 138 8.60 13.20 -0.97
N VAL A 139 7.88 14.08 -0.29
CA VAL A 139 7.49 15.40 -0.81
C VAL A 139 8.03 16.54 0.04
N ARG A 140 8.19 17.71 -0.59
CA ARG A 140 8.45 18.96 0.12
C ARG A 140 7.14 19.69 0.36
N LEU A 141 6.70 19.77 1.60
CA LEU A 141 5.54 20.58 1.98
C LEU A 141 5.94 22.04 2.14
N VAL A 142 5.10 22.94 1.64
CA VAL A 142 5.24 24.39 1.77
C VAL A 142 3.94 24.94 2.33
N PRO A 143 3.94 25.45 3.57
CA PRO A 143 2.79 26.17 4.12
C PRO A 143 2.52 27.42 3.28
N THR A 144 1.27 27.66 2.92
CA THR A 144 0.82 28.90 2.28
C THR A 144 -0.18 29.62 3.18
N ALA A 145 -0.07 30.95 3.25
CA ALA A 145 -0.96 31.81 4.02
C ALA A 145 -2.40 31.81 3.48
#